data_AF-A0A9D4R688-F1
#
_entry.id   AF-A0A9D4R688-F1
#
_cell.length_a   1.000
_cell.length_b   1.000
_cell.length_c   1.000
_cell.angle_alpha   90.00
_cell.angle_beta   90.00
_cell.angle_gamma   90.00
#
_symmetry.space_group_name_H-M   'P 1'
#
loop_
_entity.id
_entity.type
_entity.pdbx_description
1 polymer ?
#
loop_
_entity_poly.entity_id
_entity_poly.type
_entity_poly.pdbx_seq_one_letter_code
_entity_poly.pdbx_strand_id
1 'polypeptide(L)'
;MVVYIYYRKIRRINLTCLYITVTGGWSSWSHWSECSRTCGVGERSRARICPEPAPQWGGAYCSGMRTDTDACQLKTCPGKESM
;
A
#
# COMPACT_ATOMS: atom_id res chain seq x y z
N MET A 1 40.20 -28.88 -20.71
CA MET A 1 39.72 -29.64 -19.52
C MET A 1 39.84 -28.85 -18.20
N VAL A 2 39.81 -27.51 -18.24
CA VAL A 2 40.00 -26.66 -17.03
C VAL A 2 38.73 -25.88 -16.65
N VAL A 3 37.75 -25.79 -17.57
CA VAL A 3 36.45 -25.12 -17.35
C VAL A 3 35.49 -25.98 -16.51
N TYR A 4 35.56 -27.32 -16.64
CA TYR A 4 34.68 -28.28 -15.94
C TYR A 4 34.93 -28.40 -14.43
N ILE A 5 36.05 -27.87 -13.93
CA ILE A 5 36.44 -27.95 -12.52
C ILE A 5 35.95 -26.71 -11.76
N TYR A 6 35.77 -25.57 -12.45
CA TYR A 6 35.18 -24.34 -11.88
C TYR A 6 33.72 -24.51 -11.44
N TYR A 7 33.00 -25.45 -12.08
CA TYR A 7 31.61 -25.78 -11.73
C TYR A 7 31.48 -26.91 -10.69
N ARG A 8 32.59 -27.51 -10.21
CA ARG A 8 32.59 -28.66 -9.27
C ARG A 8 33.04 -28.30 -7.85
N LYS A 9 32.56 -27.19 -7.31
CA LYS A 9 32.65 -26.93 -5.85
C LYS A 9 31.34 -26.45 -5.22
N ILE A 10 30.21 -26.89 -5.77
CA ILE A 10 28.92 -26.77 -5.09
C ILE A 10 28.85 -27.91 -4.08
N ARG A 11 29.25 -27.60 -2.83
CA ARG A 11 28.99 -28.44 -1.67
C ARG A 11 27.50 -28.80 -1.68
N ARG A 12 27.19 -30.09 -1.58
CA ARG A 12 25.82 -30.58 -1.33
C ARG A 12 25.31 -30.02 0.00
N ILE A 13 24.73 -28.83 -0.03
CA ILE A 13 23.75 -28.42 0.97
C ILE A 13 22.41 -28.81 0.34
N ASN A 14 21.65 -29.65 1.02
CA ASN A 14 20.27 -29.96 0.66
C ASN A 14 19.45 -28.66 0.80
N LEU A 15 19.47 -27.81 -0.22
CA LEU A 15 18.76 -26.54 -0.26
C LEU A 15 17.45 -26.75 -1.02
N THR A 16 16.46 -27.32 -0.36
CA THR A 16 15.09 -26.85 -0.62
C THR A 16 15.17 -25.34 -0.58
N CYS A 17 14.89 -24.69 -1.72
CA CYS A 17 14.90 -23.24 -1.84
C CYS A 17 14.18 -22.67 -0.61
N LEU A 18 14.92 -22.07 0.33
CA LEU A 18 14.38 -21.28 1.43
C LEU A 18 13.83 -20.01 0.77
N TYR A 19 12.75 -20.15 0.01
CA TYR A 19 12.09 -19.05 -0.66
C TYR A 19 11.40 -18.23 0.43
N ILE A 20 12.02 -17.13 0.85
CA ILE A 20 11.35 -16.19 1.73
C ILE A 20 10.36 -15.43 0.85
N THR A 21 9.07 -15.71 1.01
CA THR A 21 8.01 -14.95 0.32
C THR A 21 8.08 -13.50 0.78
N VAL A 22 8.16 -12.58 -0.17
CA VAL A 22 8.01 -11.15 0.14
C VAL A 22 6.55 -10.82 -0.09
N THR A 23 5.80 -10.56 0.98
CA THR A 23 4.41 -10.09 0.85
C THR A 23 4.40 -8.62 0.50
N GLY A 24 3.51 -8.22 -0.42
CA GLY A 24 3.33 -6.82 -0.76
C GLY A 24 2.70 -6.04 0.39
N GLY A 25 3.30 -4.92 0.76
CA GLY A 25 2.83 -4.04 1.82
C GLY A 25 2.01 -2.86 1.28
N TRP A 26 1.15 -2.31 2.14
CA TRP A 26 0.58 -0.97 1.91
C TRP A 26 1.62 0.09 2.27
N SER A 27 1.73 1.14 1.46
CA SER A 27 2.41 2.37 1.87
C SER A 27 1.65 3.03 3.03
N SER A 28 2.29 4.00 3.69
CA SER A 28 1.58 4.94 4.54
C SER A 28 0.46 5.64 3.76
N TRP A 29 -0.63 5.95 4.46
CA TRP A 29 -1.68 6.81 3.92
C TRP A 29 -1.15 8.20 3.60
N SER A 30 -1.63 8.79 2.51
CA SER A 30 -1.48 10.21 2.23
C SER A 30 -2.20 11.04 3.30
N HIS A 31 -1.89 12.33 3.32
CA HIS A 31 -2.76 13.29 4.00
C HIS A 31 -4.16 13.25 3.40
N TRP A 32 -5.14 13.61 4.23
CA TRP A 32 -6.50 13.87 3.77
C TRP A 32 -6.50 15.05 2.80
N SER A 33 -7.33 14.96 1.77
CA SER A 33 -7.67 16.09 0.91
C SER A 33 -8.37 17.17 1.72
N GLU A 34 -8.39 18.38 1.15
CA GLU A 34 -9.32 19.41 1.60
C GLU A 34 -10.76 18.90 1.54
N CYS A 35 -11.61 19.49 2.38
CA CYS A 35 -13.03 19.20 2.38
C CYS A 35 -13.65 19.64 1.04
N SER A 36 -14.53 18.82 0.48
CA SER A 36 -15.22 19.11 -0.79
C SER A 36 -16.10 20.37 -0.73
N ARG A 37 -16.42 20.83 0.48
CA ARG A 37 -17.15 22.07 0.74
C ARG A 37 -16.30 23.01 1.58
N THR A 38 -16.65 24.29 1.53
CA THR A 38 -16.08 25.33 2.39
C THR A 38 -16.93 25.63 3.64
N CYS A 39 -18.14 25.06 3.72
CA CYS A 39 -19.06 25.18 4.85
C CYS A 39 -20.02 23.98 4.92
N GLY A 40 -20.55 23.71 6.11
CA GLY A 40 -21.44 22.58 6.40
C GLY A 40 -20.74 21.22 6.32
N VAL A 41 -21.50 20.18 6.03
CA VAL A 41 -21.00 18.80 5.92
C VAL A 41 -20.55 18.53 4.49
N GLY A 42 -19.26 18.25 4.30
CA GLY A 42 -18.66 17.80 3.05
C GLY A 42 -17.95 16.46 3.20
N GLU A 43 -17.11 16.11 2.22
CA GLU A 43 -16.33 14.88 2.19
C GLU A 43 -14.86 15.18 1.93
N ARG A 44 -13.98 14.35 2.48
CA ARG A 44 -12.55 14.36 2.22
C ARG A 44 -12.08 12.94 1.92
N SER A 45 -10.99 12.83 1.17
CA SER A 45 -10.44 11.54 0.75
C SER A 45 -8.95 11.45 1.01
N ARG A 46 -8.43 10.24 1.18
CA ARG A 46 -6.99 9.96 1.24
C ARG A 46 -6.67 8.69 0.47
N ALA A 47 -5.43 8.54 0.04
CA ALA A 47 -4.99 7.40 -0.75
C ALA A 47 -3.74 6.74 -0.16
N ARG A 48 -3.52 5.47 -0.49
CA ARG A 48 -2.30 4.73 -0.20
C ARG A 48 -1.93 3.86 -1.39
N ILE A 49 -0.66 3.50 -1.49
CA ILE A 49 -0.10 2.73 -2.60
C ILE A 49 0.03 1.26 -2.17
N CYS A 50 -0.26 0.36 -3.09
CA CYS A 50 0.07 -1.05 -2.97
C CYS A 50 0.35 -1.65 -4.35
N PRO A 51 1.35 -2.55 -4.46
CA PRO A 51 2.23 -3.01 -3.39
C PRO A 51 3.51 -2.16 -3.26
N GLU A 52 3.94 -1.88 -2.03
CA GLU A 52 5.22 -1.21 -1.75
C GLU A 52 5.89 -1.82 -0.51
N PRO A 53 6.88 -2.74 -0.67
CA PRO A 53 7.44 -3.25 -1.93
C PRO A 53 6.52 -4.23 -2.66
N ALA A 54 6.80 -4.51 -3.94
CA ALA A 54 6.10 -5.52 -4.72
C ALA A 54 6.30 -6.95 -4.16
N PRO A 55 5.27 -7.82 -4.20
CA PRO A 55 5.40 -9.17 -3.72
C PRO A 55 6.37 -9.99 -4.59
N GLN A 56 7.10 -10.91 -3.96
CA GLN A 56 8.05 -11.81 -4.63
C GLN A 56 7.84 -13.25 -4.19
N TRP A 57 8.23 -14.19 -5.06
CA TRP A 57 8.26 -15.63 -4.77
C TRP A 57 6.91 -16.20 -4.30
N GLY A 58 5.81 -15.69 -4.85
CA GLY A 58 4.45 -16.11 -4.50
C GLY A 58 3.85 -15.42 -3.27
N GLY A 59 4.48 -14.34 -2.78
CA GLY A 59 3.89 -13.51 -1.73
C GLY A 59 2.56 -12.86 -2.15
N ALA A 60 1.67 -12.66 -1.17
CA ALA A 60 0.35 -12.08 -1.41
C ALA A 60 0.41 -10.57 -1.72
N TYR A 61 -0.57 -10.08 -2.48
CA TYR A 61 -0.86 -8.65 -2.65
C TYR A 61 -1.65 -8.11 -1.45
N CYS A 62 -1.64 -6.79 -1.28
CA CYS A 62 -2.35 -6.16 -0.18
C CYS A 62 -3.88 -6.30 -0.34
N SER A 63 -4.55 -6.63 0.76
CA SER A 63 -6.01 -6.69 0.83
C SER A 63 -6.57 -5.36 1.34
N GLY A 64 -7.71 -4.92 0.77
CA GLY A 64 -8.41 -3.69 1.15
C GLY A 64 -8.41 -2.61 0.06
N MET A 65 -9.05 -1.46 0.35
CA MET A 65 -9.14 -0.34 -0.58
C MET A 65 -7.87 0.52 -0.61
N ARG A 66 -7.57 1.05 -1.80
CA ARG A 66 -6.48 2.03 -2.04
C ARG A 66 -6.86 3.44 -1.61
N THR A 67 -8.15 3.72 -1.51
CA THR A 67 -8.71 5.02 -1.21
C THR A 67 -9.63 4.89 -0.01
N ASP A 68 -9.68 5.94 0.81
CA ASP A 68 -10.55 6.06 1.96
C ASP A 68 -11.25 7.42 1.90
N THR A 69 -12.51 7.46 2.30
CA THR A 69 -13.38 8.64 2.22
C THR A 69 -14.07 8.83 3.56
N ASP A 70 -14.07 10.05 4.05
CA ASP A 70 -14.64 10.41 5.36
C ASP A 70 -15.40 11.73 5.25
N ALA A 71 -16.39 11.92 6.14
CA ALA A 71 -17.13 13.17 6.21
C ALA A 71 -16.29 14.23 6.93
N CYS A 72 -16.34 15.47 6.44
CA CYS A 72 -15.78 16.64 7.11
C CYS A 72 -16.88 17.60 7.50
N GLN A 73 -16.86 18.05 8.75
CA GLN A 73 -17.83 19.00 9.30
C GLN A 73 -17.16 20.36 9.47
N LEU A 74 -17.61 21.33 8.67
CA LEU A 74 -17.17 22.71 8.73
C LEU A 74 -18.25 23.59 9.38
N LYS A 75 -17.91 24.87 9.57
CA LYS A 75 -18.86 25.88 10.05
C LYS A 75 -20.12 25.88 9.19
N THR A 76 -21.26 26.13 9.80
CA THR A 76 -22.55 26.27 9.11
C THR A 76 -22.43 27.25 7.95
N CYS A 77 -23.09 26.92 6.84
CA CYS A 77 -23.09 27.81 5.68
C CYS A 77 -23.91 29.08 5.97
N PRO A 78 -23.45 30.26 5.51
CA PRO A 78 -24.24 31.48 5.62
C PRO A 78 -25.58 31.30 4.88
N GLY A 79 -26.68 31.68 5.53
CA GLY A 79 -28.05 31.51 5.02
C GLY A 79 -28.73 30.19 5.39
N LYS A 80 -28.10 29.36 6.23
CA LYS A 80 -28.74 28.14 6.80
C LYS A 80 -29.10 28.25 8.28
N GLU A 81 -28.88 29.41 8.88
CA GLU A 81 -29.21 29.74 10.27
C GLU A 81 -30.60 30.38 10.45
N SER A 82 -31.46 30.34 9.43
CA SER A 82 -32.78 30.97 9.49
C SER A 82 -33.88 29.98 9.10
N MET A 83 -34.26 29.12 10.05
CA MET A 83 -35.55 28.41 10.10
C MET A 83 -35.94 28.20 11.56
#